data_AF-A0A0U2V2N2-F1
#
_entry.id   AF-A0A0U2V2N2-F1
#
_cell.length_a   1.000
_cell.length_b   1.000
_cell.length_c   1.000
_cell.angle_alpha   90.00
_cell.angle_beta   90.00
_cell.angle_gamma   90.00
#
_symmetry.space_group_name_H-M   'P 1'
#
loop_
_entity.id
_entity.type
_entity.pdbx_description
1 polymer ?
#
loop_
_entity_poly.entity_id
_entity_poly.type
_entity_poly.pdbx_seq_one_letter_code
_entity_poly.pdbx_strand_id
1 'polypeptide(L)'
;MAHLNNIPKKQQGVVLITALIMVIAVTGIAVTLMSSSTIDIKITNAAQEREVAENELIGEVQRMISGEANKGAGNQFFLTPDEVTTISAGDNNGMVIAKHNDMQSKMINLNKGAMNLECPRRFNFTAGVSCNMVQVATTIEYGSKSKHQLTIVTGVAQEMASTGKGI
;
A
#
# COMPACT_ATOMS: atom_id res chain seq x y z
N MET A 1 -45.02 17.71 38.28
CA MET A 1 -45.26 19.00 37.60
C MET A 1 -45.24 20.08 38.67
N ALA A 2 -44.05 20.45 39.13
CA ALA A 2 -43.89 21.32 40.29
C ALA A 2 -43.57 22.74 39.84
N HIS A 3 -44.48 23.66 40.19
CA HIS A 3 -44.26 25.09 40.42
C HIS A 3 -43.57 25.92 39.32
N LEU A 4 -44.35 26.31 38.31
CA LEU A 4 -44.15 27.58 37.58
C LEU A 4 -44.92 28.69 38.31
N ASN A 5 -44.41 29.11 39.47
CA ASN A 5 -44.96 30.27 40.18
C ASN A 5 -44.55 31.56 39.44
N ASN A 6 -45.56 32.28 38.96
CA ASN A 6 -45.58 33.69 38.51
C ASN A 6 -44.22 34.38 38.37
N ILE A 7 -43.68 34.34 37.14
CA ILE A 7 -42.60 35.25 36.72
C ILE A 7 -43.19 36.67 36.67
N PRO A 8 -42.57 37.68 37.31
CA PRO A 8 -43.02 39.06 37.21
C PRO A 8 -43.05 39.47 35.72
N LYS A 9 -44.22 39.88 35.21
CA LYS A 9 -44.49 40.22 33.79
C LYS A 9 -43.48 41.20 33.15
N LYS A 10 -42.68 41.89 33.96
CA LYS A 10 -41.65 42.85 33.54
C LYS A 10 -40.32 42.21 33.07
N GLN A 11 -40.10 40.90 33.26
CA GLN A 11 -38.83 40.21 32.91
C GLN A 11 -38.94 39.14 31.81
N GLN A 12 -40.11 38.96 31.19
CA GLN A 12 -40.32 37.88 30.19
C GLN A 12 -39.45 38.01 28.93
N GLY A 13 -39.10 39.23 28.51
CA GLY A 13 -38.25 39.44 27.32
C GLY A 13 -36.80 38.98 27.50
N VAL A 14 -36.22 39.18 28.68
CA VAL A 14 -34.82 38.80 28.97
C VAL A 14 -34.65 37.28 29.03
N VAL A 15 -35.64 36.58 29.59
CA VAL A 15 -35.63 35.10 29.65
C VAL A 15 -35.70 34.50 28.24
N LEU A 16 -36.47 35.10 27.33
CA LEU A 16 -36.58 34.62 25.96
C LEU A 16 -35.27 34.78 25.18
N ILE A 17 -34.59 35.93 25.36
CA ILE A 17 -33.30 36.22 24.70
C ILE A 17 -32.20 35.29 25.23
N THR A 18 -32.15 35.08 26.55
CA THR A 18 -31.15 34.17 27.15
C THR A 18 -31.37 32.72 26.74
N ALA A 19 -32.61 32.26 26.65
CA ALA A 19 -32.95 30.95 26.09
C ALA A 19 -32.51 30.83 24.62
N LEU A 20 -32.75 31.86 23.80
CA LEU A 20 -32.34 31.88 22.40
C LEU A 20 -30.81 31.76 22.25
N ILE A 21 -30.05 32.51 23.06
CA ILE A 21 -28.57 32.47 23.03
C ILE A 21 -28.07 31.07 23.42
N MET A 22 -28.65 30.45 24.45
CA MET A 22 -28.33 29.08 24.85
C MET A 22 -28.59 28.08 23.72
N VAL A 23 -29.74 28.17 23.03
CA VAL A 23 -30.08 27.27 21.92
C VAL A 23 -29.08 27.41 20.76
N ILE A 24 -28.73 28.65 20.38
CA ILE A 24 -27.76 28.90 19.31
C ILE A 24 -26.38 28.34 19.69
N ALA A 25 -25.95 28.54 20.94
CA ALA A 25 -24.66 28.01 21.41
C ALA A 25 -24.63 26.47 21.37
N VAL A 26 -25.67 25.80 21.89
CA VAL A 26 -25.74 24.33 21.92
C VAL A 26 -25.82 23.73 20.51
N THR A 27 -26.63 24.32 19.62
CA THR A 27 -26.71 23.86 18.23
C THR A 27 -25.39 24.04 17.48
N GLY A 28 -24.66 25.14 17.73
CA GLY A 28 -23.33 25.35 17.17
C GLY A 28 -22.33 24.26 17.57
N ILE A 29 -22.30 23.89 18.85
CA ILE A 29 -21.44 22.81 19.36
C ILE A 29 -21.87 21.46 18.78
N ALA A 30 -23.17 21.20 18.68
CA ALA A 30 -23.66 19.95 18.13
C ALA A 30 -23.25 19.75 16.66
N VAL A 31 -23.37 20.79 15.83
CA VAL A 31 -22.99 20.74 14.41
C VAL A 31 -21.48 20.54 14.26
N THR A 32 -20.66 21.24 15.05
CA THR A 32 -19.20 21.07 14.97
C THR A 32 -18.77 19.67 15.41
N LEU A 33 -19.36 19.12 16.48
CA LEU A 33 -19.10 17.74 16.93
C LEU A 33 -19.51 16.71 15.87
N MET A 34 -20.69 16.84 15.27
CA MET A 34 -21.14 15.94 14.19
C MET A 34 -20.25 16.06 12.94
N SER A 35 -19.82 17.27 12.62
CA SER A 35 -18.91 17.52 11.50
C SER A 35 -17.56 16.85 11.72
N SER A 36 -16.96 17.00 12.92
CA SER A 36 -15.68 16.35 13.25
C SER A 36 -15.81 14.83 13.21
N SER A 37 -16.84 14.28 13.84
CA SER A 37 -17.07 12.83 13.87
C SER A 37 -17.22 12.22 12.46
N THR A 38 -17.87 12.94 11.54
CA THR A 38 -18.03 12.48 10.14
C THR A 38 -16.69 12.44 9.41
N ILE A 39 -15.79 13.38 9.69
CA ILE A 39 -14.44 13.42 9.11
C ILE A 39 -13.64 12.23 9.66
N ASP A 40 -13.69 11.99 10.96
CA ASP A 40 -12.97 10.88 11.61
C ASP A 40 -13.44 9.52 11.08
N ILE A 41 -14.74 9.33 10.84
CA ILE A 41 -15.28 8.11 10.21
C ILE A 41 -14.73 7.91 8.79
N LYS A 42 -14.64 8.98 7.98
CA LYS A 42 -14.07 8.86 6.63
C LYS A 42 -12.58 8.54 6.66
N ILE A 43 -11.83 9.12 7.60
CA ILE A 43 -10.40 8.85 7.78
C ILE A 43 -10.19 7.40 8.20
N THR A 44 -10.96 6.91 9.19
CA THR A 44 -10.86 5.52 9.66
C THR A 44 -11.27 4.51 8.59
N ASN A 45 -12.27 4.81 7.76
CA ASN A 45 -12.62 3.97 6.61
C ASN A 45 -11.52 3.96 5.54
N ALA A 46 -10.95 5.13 5.20
CA ALA A 46 -9.83 5.20 4.26
C ALA A 46 -8.59 4.46 4.78
N ALA A 47 -8.34 4.49 6.09
CA ALA A 47 -7.28 3.72 6.72
C ALA A 47 -7.53 2.20 6.62
N GLN A 48 -8.76 1.75 6.89
CA GLN A 48 -9.14 0.35 6.73
C GLN A 48 -9.01 -0.13 5.28
N GLU A 49 -9.49 0.66 4.30
CA GLU A 49 -9.36 0.33 2.88
C GLU A 49 -7.89 0.19 2.47
N ARG A 50 -7.01 1.06 2.98
CA ARG A 50 -5.57 0.95 2.75
C ARG A 50 -4.97 -0.29 3.40
N GLU A 51 -5.35 -0.62 4.63
CA GLU A 51 -4.84 -1.80 5.33
C GLU A 51 -5.24 -3.10 4.64
N VAL A 52 -6.48 -3.18 4.15
CA VAL A 52 -6.93 -4.31 3.34
C VAL A 52 -6.13 -4.41 2.04
N ALA A 53 -5.92 -3.29 1.33
CA ALA A 53 -5.13 -3.27 0.10
C ALA A 53 -3.65 -3.66 0.36
N GLU A 54 -3.07 -3.25 1.49
CA GLU A 54 -1.71 -3.62 1.87
C GLU A 54 -1.59 -5.11 2.17
N ASN A 55 -2.54 -5.69 2.89
CA ASN A 55 -2.58 -7.13 3.16
C ASN A 55 -2.76 -7.95 1.88
N GLU A 56 -3.64 -7.51 0.98
CA GLU A 56 -3.82 -8.15 -0.34
C GLU A 56 -2.53 -8.09 -1.17
N LEU A 57 -1.88 -6.92 -1.18
CA LEU A 57 -0.63 -6.71 -1.92
C LEU A 57 0.53 -7.56 -1.39
N ILE A 58 0.68 -7.67 -0.06
CA ILE A 58 1.66 -8.58 0.56
C ILE A 58 1.36 -10.04 0.20
N GLY A 59 0.09 -10.42 0.21
CA GLY A 59 -0.36 -11.74 -0.24
C GLY A 59 0.02 -12.02 -1.70
N GLU A 60 -0.20 -11.07 -2.59
CA GLU A 60 0.16 -11.21 -4.00
C GLU A 60 1.67 -11.25 -4.20
N VAL A 61 2.46 -10.46 -3.46
CA VAL A 61 3.93 -10.55 -3.49
C VAL A 61 4.39 -11.97 -3.13
N GLN A 62 3.85 -12.55 -2.06
CA GLN A 62 4.19 -13.92 -1.66
C GLN A 62 3.72 -14.97 -2.69
N ARG A 63 2.52 -14.77 -3.26
CA ARG A 63 1.96 -15.65 -4.28
C ARG A 63 2.79 -15.63 -5.57
N MET A 64 3.23 -14.45 -5.98
CA MET A 64 4.12 -14.26 -7.13
C MET A 64 5.49 -14.89 -6.87
N ILE A 65 6.12 -14.64 -5.71
CA ILE A 65 7.44 -15.21 -5.36
C ILE A 65 7.36 -16.74 -5.32
N SER A 66 6.33 -17.29 -4.67
CA SER A 66 6.15 -18.76 -4.62
C SER A 66 5.82 -19.34 -6.00
N GLY A 67 5.03 -18.65 -6.81
CA GLY A 67 4.75 -19.04 -8.20
C GLY A 67 6.02 -19.11 -9.04
N GLU A 68 6.90 -18.11 -8.94
CA GLU A 68 8.20 -18.09 -9.61
C GLU A 68 9.15 -19.15 -9.05
N ALA A 69 9.20 -19.36 -7.74
CA ALA A 69 9.99 -20.42 -7.11
C ALA A 69 9.57 -21.82 -7.58
N ASN A 70 8.26 -22.06 -7.73
CA ASN A 70 7.71 -23.34 -8.22
C ASN A 70 8.05 -23.61 -9.70
N LYS A 71 8.40 -22.59 -10.50
CA LYS A 71 8.86 -22.77 -11.88
C LYS A 71 10.30 -23.31 -11.98
N GLY A 72 11.05 -23.36 -10.87
CA GLY A 72 12.41 -23.88 -10.84
C GLY A 72 13.32 -23.19 -11.86
N ALA A 73 13.93 -23.96 -12.75
CA ALA A 73 14.83 -23.45 -13.79
C ALA A 73 14.19 -22.49 -14.81
N GLY A 74 12.85 -22.45 -14.89
CA GLY A 74 12.09 -21.51 -15.73
C GLY A 74 11.71 -20.20 -15.04
N ASN A 75 12.25 -19.92 -13.85
CA ASN A 75 11.97 -18.73 -13.08
C ASN A 75 12.51 -17.46 -13.76
N GLN A 76 11.69 -16.41 -13.80
CA GLN A 76 12.04 -15.13 -14.38
C GLN A 76 13.13 -14.38 -13.58
N PHE A 77 13.35 -14.72 -12.31
CA PHE A 77 14.43 -14.17 -11.48
C PHE A 77 15.84 -14.58 -11.95
N PHE A 78 15.97 -15.52 -12.89
CA PHE A 78 17.26 -15.85 -13.52
C PHE A 78 17.58 -14.99 -14.74
N LEU A 79 16.64 -14.19 -15.24
CA LEU A 79 16.84 -13.39 -16.44
C LEU A 79 17.92 -12.33 -16.22
N THR A 80 18.79 -12.20 -17.22
CA THR A 80 19.84 -11.18 -17.24
C THR A 80 19.25 -9.78 -17.46
N PRO A 81 19.99 -8.70 -17.15
CA PRO A 81 19.51 -7.33 -17.35
C PRO A 81 19.09 -7.03 -18.80
N ASP A 82 19.83 -7.57 -19.77
CA ASP A 82 19.52 -7.41 -21.19
C ASP A 82 18.25 -8.16 -21.58
N GLU A 83 18.05 -9.38 -21.07
CA GLU A 83 16.82 -10.15 -21.29
C GLU A 83 15.60 -9.45 -20.68
N VAL A 84 15.72 -8.94 -19.45
CA VAL A 84 14.62 -8.19 -18.82
C VAL A 84 14.31 -6.92 -19.64
N THR A 85 15.31 -6.18 -20.09
CA THR A 85 15.11 -4.93 -20.86
C THR A 85 14.52 -5.19 -22.25
N THR A 86 14.96 -6.25 -22.92
CA THR A 86 14.44 -6.65 -24.24
C THR A 86 13.00 -7.12 -24.17
N ILE A 87 12.64 -7.92 -23.16
CA ILE A 87 11.26 -8.40 -22.95
C ILE A 87 10.35 -7.26 -22.48
N SER A 88 10.88 -6.28 -21.74
CA SER A 88 10.15 -5.07 -21.35
C SER A 88 9.84 -4.13 -22.52
N ALA A 89 10.31 -4.43 -23.74
CA ALA A 89 10.16 -3.58 -24.92
C ALA A 89 10.58 -2.12 -24.71
N GLY A 90 11.56 -1.87 -23.83
CA GLY A 90 12.01 -0.52 -23.48
C GLY A 90 11.15 0.23 -22.46
N ASP A 91 10.19 -0.42 -21.78
CA ASP A 91 9.53 0.16 -20.61
C ASP A 91 10.56 0.33 -19.48
N ASN A 92 10.87 1.58 -19.14
CA ASN A 92 11.77 1.94 -18.03
C ASN A 92 11.24 1.46 -16.66
N ASN A 93 9.96 1.07 -16.59
CA ASN A 93 9.33 0.58 -15.36
C ASN A 93 9.46 -0.95 -15.18
N GLY A 94 10.09 -1.67 -16.11
CA GLY A 94 10.41 -3.09 -15.98
C GLY A 94 9.39 -4.07 -16.59
N MET A 95 9.76 -5.35 -16.57
CA MET A 95 9.03 -6.46 -17.19
C MET A 95 7.85 -6.88 -16.33
N VAL A 96 6.66 -7.04 -16.89
CA VAL A 96 5.52 -7.60 -16.13
C VAL A 96 5.72 -9.11 -15.94
N ILE A 97 5.79 -9.54 -14.68
CA ILE A 97 6.04 -10.94 -14.32
C ILE A 97 4.79 -11.68 -13.83
N ALA A 98 3.84 -10.95 -13.24
CA ALA A 98 2.57 -11.48 -12.77
C ALA A 98 1.47 -10.42 -12.84
N LYS A 99 0.24 -10.87 -13.13
CA LYS A 99 -0.98 -10.07 -13.06
C LYS A 99 -2.06 -10.87 -12.35
N HIS A 100 -2.68 -10.27 -11.34
CA HIS A 100 -3.76 -10.90 -10.59
C HIS A 100 -4.76 -9.86 -10.10
N ASN A 101 -6.04 -10.00 -10.47
CA ASN A 101 -7.14 -9.20 -9.94
C ASN A 101 -6.83 -7.69 -9.86
N ASP A 102 -6.41 -7.12 -11.00
CA ASP A 102 -5.95 -5.73 -11.20
C ASP A 102 -4.60 -5.33 -10.59
N MET A 103 -3.96 -6.21 -9.81
CA MET A 103 -2.58 -6.02 -9.40
C MET A 103 -1.59 -6.38 -10.51
N GLN A 104 -0.51 -5.61 -10.61
CA GLN A 104 0.58 -5.87 -11.55
C GLN A 104 1.91 -5.92 -10.80
N SER A 105 2.67 -7.00 -11.02
CA SER A 105 4.05 -7.16 -10.57
C SER A 105 4.99 -6.86 -11.73
N LYS A 106 5.80 -5.82 -11.60
CA LYS A 106 6.85 -5.46 -12.56
C LYS A 106 8.22 -5.74 -11.97
N MET A 107 9.11 -6.35 -12.75
CA MET A 107 10.46 -6.70 -12.36
C MET A 107 11.50 -5.89 -13.14
N ILE A 108 12.50 -5.40 -12.43
CA ILE A 108 13.72 -4.86 -13.01
C ILE A 108 14.92 -5.65 -12.48
N ASN A 109 15.94 -5.80 -13.32
CA ASN A 109 17.21 -6.36 -12.89
C ASN A 109 18.15 -5.23 -12.46
N LEU A 110 18.76 -5.35 -11.29
CA LEU A 110 19.66 -4.35 -10.70
C LEU A 110 21.14 -4.64 -10.93
N ASN A 111 21.48 -5.77 -11.56
CA ASN A 111 22.86 -6.13 -11.90
C ASN A 111 23.35 -5.24 -13.06
N LYS A 112 23.99 -4.10 -12.75
CA LYS A 112 24.52 -3.17 -13.77
C LYS A 112 26.01 -3.38 -14.08
N GLY A 113 26.63 -4.43 -13.55
CA GLY A 113 28.06 -4.72 -13.70
C GLY A 113 28.33 -5.90 -14.64
N ALA A 114 29.52 -5.92 -15.25
CA ALA A 114 30.00 -7.03 -16.09
C ALA A 114 30.41 -8.28 -15.29
N MET A 115 30.58 -8.14 -13.97
CA MET A 115 30.94 -9.23 -13.07
C MET A 115 29.70 -9.74 -12.35
N ASN A 116 29.65 -11.06 -12.16
CA ASN A 116 28.64 -11.69 -11.32
C ASN A 116 28.74 -11.17 -9.88
N LEU A 117 27.61 -10.79 -9.28
CA LEU A 117 27.58 -10.31 -7.90
C LEU A 117 27.67 -11.50 -6.93
N GLU A 118 28.40 -11.32 -5.84
CA GLU A 118 28.39 -12.27 -4.73
C GLU A 118 27.06 -12.17 -3.97
N CYS A 119 26.52 -13.31 -3.55
CA CYS A 119 25.30 -13.35 -2.76
C CYS A 119 25.50 -12.77 -1.35
N PRO A 120 24.50 -12.07 -0.78
CA PRO A 120 24.53 -11.68 0.63
C PRO A 120 24.80 -12.90 1.52
N ARG A 121 25.77 -12.77 2.43
CA ARG A 121 26.25 -13.90 3.23
C ARG A 121 25.17 -14.39 4.19
N ARG A 122 24.73 -15.65 4.03
CA ARG A 122 23.94 -16.36 5.05
C ARG A 122 24.81 -17.11 6.06
N PHE A 123 25.91 -17.74 5.62
CA PHE A 123 26.82 -18.49 6.51
C PHE A 123 28.29 -18.54 6.04
N ASN A 124 28.58 -18.77 4.74
CA ASN A 124 29.94 -18.71 4.17
C ASN A 124 29.91 -18.51 2.64
N PHE A 125 31.00 -18.03 2.03
CA PHE A 125 31.16 -17.95 0.58
C PHE A 125 31.23 -19.36 -0.02
N THR A 126 30.35 -19.65 -0.97
CA THR A 126 30.41 -20.88 -1.76
C THR A 126 31.00 -20.54 -3.13
N ALA A 127 32.20 -21.05 -3.39
CA ALA A 127 32.87 -20.83 -4.67
C ALA A 127 31.99 -21.36 -5.82
N GLY A 128 31.71 -20.51 -6.80
CA GLY A 128 30.88 -20.85 -7.96
C GLY A 128 29.39 -20.53 -7.82
N VAL A 129 28.95 -19.89 -6.74
CA VAL A 129 27.60 -19.35 -6.58
C VAL A 129 27.62 -17.83 -6.73
N SER A 130 26.79 -17.33 -7.63
CA SER A 130 26.61 -15.91 -7.93
C SER A 130 25.16 -15.51 -7.66
N CYS A 131 24.87 -14.23 -7.51
CA CYS A 131 23.52 -13.72 -7.29
C CYS A 131 23.01 -12.82 -8.41
N ASN A 132 21.74 -13.03 -8.75
CA ASN A 132 20.95 -12.08 -9.50
C ASN A 132 20.13 -11.22 -8.57
N MET A 133 20.42 -9.93 -8.54
CA MET A 133 19.66 -8.97 -7.76
C MET A 133 18.53 -8.43 -8.63
N VAL A 134 17.30 -8.84 -8.34
CA VAL A 134 16.10 -8.35 -9.03
C VAL A 134 15.21 -7.60 -8.06
N GLN A 135 14.52 -6.59 -8.57
CA GLN A 135 13.56 -5.82 -7.81
C GLN A 135 12.19 -5.99 -8.46
N VAL A 136 11.20 -6.36 -7.66
CA VAL A 136 9.82 -6.47 -8.08
C VAL A 136 8.98 -5.39 -7.41
N ALA A 137 8.37 -4.53 -8.22
CA ALA A 137 7.36 -3.56 -7.81
C ALA A 137 5.97 -4.15 -8.07
N THR A 138 5.21 -4.41 -7.01
CA THR A 138 3.81 -4.85 -7.12
C THR A 138 2.91 -3.69 -6.78
N THR A 139 1.93 -3.42 -7.63
CA THR A 139 1.05 -2.26 -7.51
C THR A 139 -0.41 -2.68 -7.45
N ILE A 140 -1.17 -2.07 -6.54
CA ILE A 140 -2.62 -2.17 -6.42
C ILE A 140 -3.23 -0.77 -6.39
N GLU A 141 -4.41 -0.62 -7.00
CA GLU A 141 -5.22 0.59 -6.89
C GLU A 141 -6.33 0.38 -5.87
N TYR A 142 -6.54 1.36 -4.99
CA TYR A 142 -7.50 1.27 -3.89
C TYR A 142 -8.28 2.58 -3.71
N GLY A 143 -9.36 2.50 -2.94
CA GLY A 143 -10.26 3.61 -2.65
C GLY A 143 -11.36 3.83 -3.69
N SER A 144 -12.28 4.73 -3.38
CA SER A 144 -13.42 5.06 -4.24
C SER A 144 -12.98 5.50 -5.64
N LYS A 145 -13.24 4.66 -6.65
CA LYS A 145 -12.85 4.83 -8.07
C LYS A 145 -11.35 4.68 -8.36
N SER A 146 -10.61 3.86 -7.61
CA SER A 146 -9.20 3.54 -7.91
C SER A 146 -8.28 4.78 -7.97
N LYS A 147 -8.58 5.80 -7.15
CA LYS A 147 -7.84 7.07 -7.16
C LYS A 147 -6.51 7.01 -6.42
N HIS A 148 -6.33 6.01 -5.57
CA HIS A 148 -5.11 5.83 -4.79
C HIS A 148 -4.38 4.60 -5.27
N GLN A 149 -3.05 4.67 -5.25
CA GLN A 149 -2.19 3.58 -5.66
C GLN A 149 -1.24 3.26 -4.52
N LEU A 150 -1.08 1.97 -4.23
CA LEU A 150 -0.09 1.45 -3.31
C LEU A 150 0.86 0.56 -4.09
N THR A 151 2.16 0.79 -3.91
CA THR A 151 3.21 0.01 -4.56
C THR A 151 4.17 -0.52 -3.51
N ILE A 152 4.33 -1.84 -3.45
CA ILE A 152 5.33 -2.51 -2.62
C ILE A 152 6.49 -2.90 -3.52
N VAL A 153 7.68 -2.45 -3.12
CA VAL A 153 8.94 -2.77 -3.80
C VAL A 153 9.66 -3.83 -2.98
N THR A 154 9.85 -5.00 -3.57
CA THR A 154 10.55 -6.13 -2.95
C THR A 154 11.84 -6.42 -3.71
N GLY A 155 12.96 -6.52 -3.00
CA GLY A 155 14.22 -7.01 -3.56
C GLY A 155 14.33 -8.52 -3.39
N VAL A 156 14.67 -9.23 -4.46
CA VAL A 156 14.93 -10.67 -4.46
C VAL A 156 16.38 -10.90 -4.89
N ALA A 157 17.14 -11.60 -4.04
CA ALA A 157 18.48 -12.07 -4.35
C ALA A 157 18.40 -13.55 -4.74
N GLN A 158 18.49 -13.85 -6.03
CA GLN A 158 18.40 -15.21 -6.56
C GLN A 158 19.79 -15.81 -6.73
N GLU A 159 20.08 -16.90 -6.02
CA GLU A 159 21.31 -17.66 -6.19
C GLU A 159 21.31 -18.41 -7.53
N MET A 160 22.43 -18.35 -8.25
CA MET A 160 22.67 -18.99 -9.56
C MET A 160 24.05 -19.61 -9.61
N ALA A 161 24.23 -20.67 -10.39
CA ALA A 161 25.55 -21.21 -10.67
C ALA A 161 26.36 -20.20 -11.50
N SER A 162 27.69 -20.20 -11.34
CA SER A 162 28.64 -19.34 -12.07
C SER A 162 28.45 -19.35 -13.61
N THR A 163 27.81 -20.38 -14.15
CA THR A 163 27.41 -20.51 -15.57
C THR A 163 26.17 -19.69 -15.97
N GLY A 164 25.60 -18.87 -15.08
CA GLY A 164 24.55 -17.90 -15.39
C GLY A 164 23.13 -18.45 -15.51
N LYS A 165 22.88 -19.70 -15.08
CA LYS A 165 21.55 -20.30 -14.98
C LYS A 165 21.38 -21.03 -13.64
N GLY A 166 20.13 -21.19 -13.21
CA GLY A 166 19.76 -21.76 -11.92
C GLY A 166 20.46 -23.08 -11.61
N ILE A 167 20.69 -23.31 -10.31
CA ILE A 167 21.21 -24.58 -9.79
C ILE A 167 20.15 -25.68 -9.86
#